data_AF-A9DFN0-F1
#
_entry.id   AF-A9DFN0-F1
#
_cell.length_a   1.000
_cell.length_b   1.000
_cell.length_c   1.000
_cell.angle_alpha   90.00
_cell.angle_beta   90.00
_cell.angle_gamma   90.00
#
_symmetry.space_group_name_H-M   'P 1'
#
loop_
_entity.id
_entity.type
_entity.pdbx_description
1 polymer ?
#
loop_
_entity_poly.entity_id
_entity_poly.type
_entity_poly.pdbx_seq_one_letter_code
_entity_poly.pdbx_strand_id
1 'polypeptide(L)'
;MRTVLTCALFGILFFGSQCSSEEETYHKPMSKEELYKHHYQNYTGLCGSWYRNESSLESIYNCTLETLDEKGYTIVNKTWEDFRHKRNYTITMLVGLMCNFSVVMPDNFYLMFEFEENLEQESLGSSDEDSATTEVPPVPQKELFYAEGNCSEKIYASTTQAPTTLSETAVEAIE
;
A
#
# COMPACT_ATOMS: atom_id res chain seq x y z
N MET A 1 5.30 18.52 -19.21
CA MET A 1 5.60 17.12 -18.85
C MET A 1 6.41 17.11 -17.57
N ARG A 2 5.77 17.05 -16.39
CA ARG A 2 6.46 16.91 -15.09
C ARG A 2 5.55 16.41 -13.94
N THR A 3 4.35 15.94 -14.24
CA THR A 3 3.39 15.35 -13.29
C THR A 3 3.61 13.85 -13.03
N VAL A 4 4.62 13.23 -13.67
CA VAL A 4 4.83 11.77 -13.66
C VAL A 4 5.66 11.28 -12.46
N LEU A 5 6.52 12.14 -11.90
CA LEU A 5 7.56 11.70 -10.95
C LEU A 5 7.01 11.35 -9.55
N THR A 6 6.01 12.08 -9.05
CA THR A 6 5.43 11.86 -7.71
C THR A 6 4.43 10.70 -7.70
N CYS A 7 3.73 10.54 -8.81
CA CYS A 7 2.82 9.44 -9.04
C CYS A 7 3.56 8.08 -9.13
N ALA A 8 4.84 8.08 -9.57
CA ALA A 8 5.67 6.89 -9.66
C ALA A 8 5.98 6.25 -8.30
N LEU A 9 6.20 7.02 -7.22
CA LEU A 9 6.61 6.41 -5.95
C LEU A 9 5.43 5.93 -5.10
N PHE A 10 4.35 6.72 -5.00
CA PHE A 10 3.17 6.34 -4.22
C PHE A 10 2.31 5.28 -4.94
N GLY A 11 2.15 5.44 -6.26
CA GLY A 11 1.39 4.49 -7.09
C GLY A 11 2.04 3.11 -7.17
N ILE A 12 3.38 3.04 -7.24
CA ILE A 12 4.11 1.76 -7.32
C ILE A 12 4.18 1.06 -5.95
N LEU A 13 4.37 1.80 -4.85
CA LEU A 13 4.50 1.20 -3.52
C LEU A 13 3.16 0.79 -2.90
N PHE A 14 2.06 1.51 -3.18
CA PHE A 14 0.76 1.27 -2.53
C PHE A 14 -0.40 0.85 -3.44
N PHE A 15 -0.39 1.25 -4.73
CA PHE A 15 -1.57 1.09 -5.60
C PHE A 15 -1.36 0.31 -6.89
N GLY A 16 -0.17 -0.27 -7.09
CA GLY A 16 0.14 -1.16 -8.20
C GLY A 16 0.11 -0.49 -9.58
N SER A 17 -0.92 0.24 -9.97
CA SER A 17 -0.94 1.00 -11.21
C SER A 17 -1.48 2.38 -10.87
N GLN A 18 -0.90 3.50 -11.29
CA GLN A 18 -0.17 3.78 -12.50
C GLN A 18 0.91 4.80 -12.11
N CYS A 19 2.17 4.54 -12.46
CA CYS A 19 3.16 5.54 -12.90
C CYS A 19 4.52 4.89 -13.16
N SER A 20 4.49 3.70 -13.77
CA SER A 20 5.69 3.14 -14.38
C SER A 20 5.90 3.82 -15.73
N SER A 21 6.62 4.94 -15.72
CA SER A 21 7.49 5.29 -16.83
C SER A 21 8.93 5.08 -16.37
N GLU A 22 9.30 3.84 -16.05
CA GLU A 22 10.71 3.46 -16.12
C GLU A 22 11.11 3.18 -17.58
N GLU A 23 10.78 4.11 -18.48
CA GLU A 23 11.46 4.23 -19.77
C GLU A 23 12.62 5.21 -19.57
N GLU A 24 13.71 4.79 -18.92
CA GLU A 24 15.02 5.43 -19.18
C GLU A 24 16.25 4.67 -18.65
N THR A 25 16.11 3.61 -17.85
CA THR A 25 17.29 2.93 -17.26
C THR A 25 17.43 1.44 -17.50
N TYR A 26 16.39 0.74 -17.99
CA TYR A 26 16.46 -0.69 -18.24
C TYR A 26 16.27 -1.01 -19.73
N HIS A 27 17.37 -1.41 -20.39
CA HIS A 27 17.37 -1.87 -21.78
C HIS A 27 16.59 -3.17 -22.02
N LYS A 28 15.97 -3.75 -20.99
CA LYS A 28 15.13 -4.95 -21.09
C LYS A 28 13.88 -4.76 -20.22
N PRO A 29 12.67 -4.93 -20.78
CA PRO A 29 11.45 -4.91 -19.98
C PRO A 29 11.47 -6.06 -18.96
N MET A 30 11.14 -5.72 -17.73
CA MET A 30 11.09 -6.66 -16.61
C MET A 30 9.85 -7.54 -16.73
N SER A 31 9.98 -8.84 -16.45
CA SER A 31 8.80 -9.71 -16.32
C SER A 31 7.97 -9.29 -15.09
N LYS A 32 6.69 -9.69 -15.06
CA LYS A 32 5.81 -9.42 -13.92
C LYS A 32 6.46 -9.88 -12.60
N GLU A 33 6.96 -11.10 -12.55
CA GLU A 33 7.57 -11.67 -11.35
C GLU A 33 8.81 -10.90 -10.89
N GLU A 34 9.69 -10.52 -11.82
CA GLU A 34 10.86 -9.69 -11.51
C GLU A 34 10.44 -8.34 -10.94
N LEU A 35 9.34 -7.75 -11.43
CA LEU A 35 8.83 -6.46 -10.97
C LEU A 35 8.28 -6.52 -9.54
N TYR A 36 7.46 -7.53 -9.21
CA TYR A 36 7.02 -7.75 -7.84
C TYR A 36 8.19 -8.01 -6.90
N LYS A 37 9.15 -8.85 -7.33
CA LYS A 37 10.34 -9.13 -6.54
C LYS A 37 11.16 -7.88 -6.28
N HIS A 38 11.34 -7.03 -7.30
CA HIS A 38 12.11 -5.80 -7.17
C HIS A 38 11.52 -4.84 -6.12
N HIS A 39 10.19 -4.63 -6.16
CA HIS A 39 9.54 -3.67 -5.27
C HIS A 39 9.18 -4.25 -3.89
N TYR A 40 8.80 -5.52 -3.79
CA TYR A 40 8.16 -6.05 -2.58
C TYR A 40 9.00 -7.06 -1.80
N GLN A 41 10.02 -7.68 -2.39
CA GLN A 41 10.82 -8.70 -1.70
C GLN A 41 11.39 -8.20 -0.37
N ASN A 42 11.88 -6.96 -0.34
CA ASN A 42 12.50 -6.35 0.84
C ASN A 42 11.60 -5.29 1.51
N TYR A 43 10.39 -5.08 1.00
CA TYR A 43 9.45 -4.14 1.60
C TYR A 43 8.81 -4.79 2.82
N THR A 44 8.85 -4.16 3.99
CA THR A 44 8.31 -4.77 5.22
C THR A 44 6.86 -4.40 5.48
N GLY A 45 6.33 -3.42 4.73
CA GLY A 45 4.91 -3.03 4.79
C GLY A 45 3.95 -4.06 4.18
N LEU A 46 2.69 -3.66 4.04
CA LEU A 46 1.55 -4.42 3.52
C LEU A 46 1.87 -5.14 2.22
N CYS A 47 2.37 -4.46 1.20
CA CYS A 47 2.61 -5.08 -0.10
C CYS A 47 3.73 -6.12 -0.09
N GLY A 48 4.73 -5.94 0.77
CA GLY A 48 5.80 -6.92 0.92
C GLY A 48 5.42 -8.08 1.80
N SER A 49 4.70 -7.84 2.90
CA SER A 49 4.10 -8.87 3.74
C SER A 49 3.11 -9.73 2.93
N TRP A 50 2.29 -9.11 2.09
CA TRP A 50 1.40 -9.81 1.15
C TRP A 50 2.18 -10.64 0.12
N TYR A 51 3.18 -10.05 -0.53
CA TYR A 51 4.00 -10.74 -1.53
C TYR A 51 4.72 -11.97 -0.96
N ARG A 52 5.22 -11.87 0.28
CA ARG A 52 5.87 -12.98 1.00
C ARG A 52 4.88 -13.93 1.69
N ASN A 53 3.57 -13.66 1.58
CA ASN A 53 2.50 -14.43 2.21
C ASN A 53 2.71 -14.62 3.72
N GLU A 54 3.02 -13.53 4.42
CA GLU A 54 3.31 -13.58 5.84
C GLU A 54 2.05 -13.55 6.71
N SER A 55 2.12 -14.21 7.86
CA SER A 55 1.07 -14.15 8.89
C SER A 55 0.91 -12.77 9.54
N SER A 56 1.91 -11.89 9.38
CA SER A 56 1.92 -10.53 9.93
C SER A 56 0.97 -9.57 9.22
N LEU A 57 0.53 -9.90 7.99
CA LEU A 57 -0.18 -8.98 7.10
C LEU A 57 -1.40 -8.32 7.76
N GLU A 58 -2.29 -9.12 8.35
CA GLU A 58 -3.51 -8.59 8.96
C GLU A 58 -3.21 -7.72 10.19
N SER A 59 -2.18 -8.06 10.96
CA SER A 59 -1.72 -7.25 12.08
C SER A 59 -1.17 -5.90 11.60
N ILE A 60 -0.38 -5.90 10.52
CA ILE A 60 0.18 -4.67 9.94
C ILE A 60 -0.96 -3.79 9.41
N TYR A 61 -1.93 -4.38 8.72
CA TYR A 61 -3.11 -3.68 8.20
C TYR A 61 -3.90 -2.99 9.31
N ASN A 62 -4.29 -3.74 10.35
CA ASN A 62 -5.09 -3.19 11.44
C ASN A 62 -4.34 -2.10 12.21
N CYS A 63 -3.05 -2.32 12.52
CA CYS A 63 -2.21 -1.32 13.17
C CYS A 63 -2.07 -0.05 12.32
N THR A 64 -1.95 -0.19 11.00
CA THR A 64 -1.82 0.96 10.08
C THR A 64 -3.09 1.81 10.12
N LEU A 65 -4.26 1.18 10.03
CA LEU A 65 -5.55 1.88 10.12
C LEU A 65 -5.74 2.54 11.47
N GLU A 66 -5.44 1.85 12.57
CA GLU A 66 -5.52 2.39 13.93
C GLU A 66 -4.62 3.62 14.11
N THR A 67 -3.36 3.53 13.66
CA THR A 67 -2.39 4.65 13.74
C THR A 67 -2.85 5.87 12.96
N LEU A 68 -3.47 5.68 11.79
CA LEU A 68 -4.01 6.78 10.98
C LEU A 68 -5.28 7.37 11.61
N ASP A 69 -6.14 6.53 12.18
CA ASP A 69 -7.34 6.96 12.90
C ASP A 69 -7.00 7.80 14.12
N GLU A 70 -6.00 7.40 14.91
CA GLU A 70 -5.48 8.16 16.06
C GLU A 70 -4.95 9.55 15.67
N LYS A 71 -4.45 9.69 14.44
CA LYS A 71 -4.00 10.96 13.87
C LYS A 71 -5.12 11.79 13.24
N GLY A 72 -6.36 11.30 13.27
CA GLY A 72 -7.53 11.97 12.70
C GLY A 72 -7.78 11.68 11.22
N TYR A 73 -6.97 10.80 10.60
CA TYR A 73 -7.09 10.42 9.18
C TYR A 73 -8.10 9.28 8.96
N THR A 74 -9.29 9.43 9.55
CA THR A 74 -10.37 8.42 9.52
C THR A 74 -10.85 8.07 8.11
N ILE A 75 -10.59 8.94 7.12
CA ILE A 75 -10.93 8.73 5.71
C ILE A 75 -10.27 7.50 5.11
N VAL A 76 -9.06 7.12 5.57
CA VAL A 76 -8.37 5.92 5.06
C VAL A 76 -9.11 4.66 5.48
N ASN A 77 -9.42 4.56 6.78
CA ASN A 77 -10.21 3.45 7.34
C ASN A 77 -11.56 3.35 6.62
N LYS A 78 -12.30 4.46 6.53
CA LYS A 78 -13.58 4.49 5.82
C LYS A 78 -13.45 4.00 4.37
N THR A 79 -12.47 4.50 3.63
CA THR A 79 -12.28 4.15 2.22
C THR A 79 -11.94 2.66 2.04
N TRP A 80 -11.01 2.15 2.83
CA TRP A 80 -10.52 0.78 2.70
C TRP A 80 -11.55 -0.23 3.20
N GLU A 81 -12.10 -0.02 4.40
CA GLU A 81 -13.05 -0.95 5.02
C GLU A 81 -14.41 -0.91 4.33
N ASP A 82 -14.94 0.25 3.93
CA ASP A 82 -16.20 0.31 3.18
C ASP A 82 -16.07 -0.45 1.86
N PHE A 83 -14.96 -0.30 1.14
CA PHE A 83 -14.71 -1.02 -0.09
C PHE A 83 -14.58 -2.53 0.16
N ARG A 84 -13.81 -2.92 1.19
CA ARG A 84 -13.61 -4.31 1.59
C ARG A 84 -14.92 -5.00 1.92
N HIS A 85 -15.75 -4.38 2.75
CA HIS A 85 -17.04 -4.90 3.17
C HIS A 85 -18.05 -4.95 2.03
N LYS A 86 -18.15 -3.88 1.22
CA LYS A 86 -19.07 -3.84 0.07
C LYS A 86 -18.77 -4.92 -0.97
N ARG A 87 -17.51 -5.33 -1.09
CA ARG A 87 -17.06 -6.37 -2.03
C ARG A 87 -16.91 -7.76 -1.39
N ASN A 88 -17.16 -7.90 -0.08
CA ASN A 88 -16.92 -9.12 0.70
C ASN A 88 -15.49 -9.65 0.57
N TYR A 89 -14.49 -8.76 0.61
CA TYR A 89 -13.09 -9.13 0.54
C TYR A 89 -12.48 -9.39 1.92
N THR A 90 -11.55 -10.34 1.99
CA THR A 90 -10.63 -10.45 3.12
C THR A 90 -9.58 -9.33 3.04
N ILE A 91 -8.86 -9.09 4.14
CA ILE A 91 -7.74 -8.12 4.16
C ILE A 91 -6.70 -8.51 3.10
N THR A 92 -6.31 -9.77 3.05
CA THR A 92 -5.35 -10.28 2.05
C THR A 92 -5.79 -10.03 0.61
N MET A 93 -7.08 -10.17 0.31
CA MET A 93 -7.61 -9.89 -1.02
C MET A 93 -7.57 -8.41 -1.36
N LEU A 94 -7.97 -7.53 -0.42
CA LEU A 94 -7.90 -6.08 -0.62
C LEU A 94 -6.45 -5.63 -0.84
N VAL A 95 -5.54 -6.00 0.06
CA VAL A 95 -4.13 -5.64 -0.06
C VAL A 95 -3.55 -6.20 -1.36
N GLY A 96 -3.92 -7.43 -1.75
CA GLY A 96 -3.50 -7.98 -3.03
C GLY A 96 -3.98 -7.19 -4.24
N LEU A 97 -5.15 -6.54 -4.19
CA LEU A 97 -5.60 -5.62 -5.24
C LEU A 97 -4.82 -4.31 -5.23
N MET A 98 -4.61 -3.74 -4.06
CA MET A 98 -3.83 -2.51 -3.89
C MET A 98 -2.38 -2.69 -4.37
N CYS A 99 -1.77 -3.83 -4.08
CA CYS A 99 -0.40 -4.13 -4.48
C CYS A 99 -0.28 -4.73 -5.89
N ASN A 100 -1.36 -4.75 -6.69
CA ASN A 100 -1.32 -5.39 -8.01
C ASN A 100 -0.97 -4.40 -9.12
N PHE A 101 0.20 -4.59 -9.74
CA PHE A 101 0.71 -3.71 -10.78
C PHE A 101 -0.16 -3.56 -12.04
N SER A 102 -1.17 -4.42 -12.20
CA SER A 102 -2.11 -4.40 -13.33
C SER A 102 -3.52 -3.96 -12.94
N VAL A 103 -3.78 -3.63 -11.67
CA VAL A 103 -5.10 -3.25 -11.17
C VAL A 103 -5.14 -1.74 -10.92
N VAL A 104 -6.15 -1.09 -11.47
CA VAL A 104 -6.47 0.32 -11.17
C VAL A 104 -7.46 0.33 -10.03
N MET A 105 -7.09 0.95 -8.91
CA MET A 105 -8.01 1.13 -7.78
C MET A 105 -9.06 2.20 -8.10
N PRO A 106 -10.22 2.20 -7.41
CA PRO A 106 -11.20 3.27 -7.62
C PRO A 106 -10.66 4.64 -7.18
N ASP A 107 -11.15 5.71 -7.79
CA ASP A 107 -10.63 7.08 -7.60
C ASP A 107 -10.53 7.53 -6.14
N ASN A 108 -11.45 7.09 -5.29
CA ASN A 108 -11.44 7.43 -3.86
C ASN A 108 -10.19 6.94 -3.11
N PHE A 109 -9.48 5.92 -3.61
CA PHE A 109 -8.20 5.48 -3.05
C PHE A 109 -7.05 6.43 -3.39
N TYR A 110 -7.17 7.25 -4.43
CA TYR A 110 -6.17 8.25 -4.77
C TYR A 110 -6.54 9.61 -4.18
N LEU A 111 -7.81 9.99 -4.24
CA LEU A 111 -8.32 11.30 -3.80
C LEU A 111 -8.26 11.51 -2.28
N MET A 112 -8.10 10.45 -1.48
CA MET A 112 -7.94 10.58 -0.03
C MET A 112 -6.57 11.11 0.40
N PHE A 113 -5.59 11.18 -0.50
CA PHE A 113 -4.24 11.65 -0.19
C PHE A 113 -3.95 13.04 -0.73
N GLU A 114 -3.16 13.79 0.02
CA GLU A 114 -2.55 15.03 -0.45
C GLU A 114 -1.33 14.66 -1.28
N PHE A 115 -1.33 15.07 -2.54
CA PHE A 115 -0.14 15.01 -3.37
C PHE A 115 0.63 16.32 -3.14
N GLU A 116 1.88 16.23 -2.68
CA GLU A 116 2.74 17.43 -2.58
C GLU A 116 3.00 17.96 -3.99
N GLU A 117 2.19 18.95 -4.41
CA GLU A 117 2.40 19.74 -5.62
C GLU A 117 3.57 20.70 -5.38
N ASN A 118 4.78 20.26 -5.76
CA ASN A 118 5.62 21.20 -6.48
C ASN A 118 5.24 21.10 -7.95
N LEU A 119 4.23 21.88 -8.38
CA LEU A 119 4.10 22.52 -9.69
C LEU A 119 2.68 23.09 -9.84
N GLU A 120 2.61 24.42 -10.01
CA GLU A 120 1.43 25.21 -10.36
C GLU A 120 0.50 24.47 -11.33
N GLN A 121 -0.67 24.06 -10.84
CA GLN A 121 -1.81 23.76 -11.68
C GLN A 121 -2.81 24.90 -11.51
N GLU A 122 -2.86 25.77 -12.52
CA GLU A 122 -3.92 26.75 -12.66
C GLU A 122 -5.27 26.05 -12.47
N SER A 123 -5.98 26.53 -11.45
CA SER A 123 -7.41 26.34 -11.22
C SER A 123 -8.15 26.43 -12.56
N LEU A 124 -8.58 25.27 -13.07
CA LEU A 124 -9.60 25.23 -14.11
C LEU A 124 -10.92 25.45 -13.39
N GLY A 125 -11.36 26.71 -13.46
CA GLY A 125 -12.54 27.21 -12.78
C GLY A 125 -13.77 26.33 -12.97
N SER A 126 -14.38 26.00 -11.84
CA SER A 126 -15.80 25.72 -11.74
C SER A 126 -16.39 26.78 -10.81
N SER A 127 -16.94 27.83 -11.41
CA SER A 127 -17.96 28.62 -10.72
C SER A 127 -19.17 27.72 -10.51
N ASP A 128 -19.58 27.52 -9.27
CA ASP A 128 -20.94 27.86 -8.81
C ASP A 128 -21.07 27.59 -7.31
N GLU A 129 -22.00 28.33 -6.73
CA GLU A 129 -22.13 28.66 -5.32
C GLU A 129 -22.50 27.51 -4.38
N ASP A 130 -22.08 27.69 -3.13
CA ASP A 130 -22.75 27.27 -1.90
C ASP A 130 -23.03 25.78 -1.67
N SER A 131 -22.05 25.09 -1.09
CA SER A 131 -22.31 24.06 -0.09
C SER A 131 -21.11 23.97 0.82
N ALA A 132 -21.30 24.26 2.11
CA ALA A 132 -20.36 23.95 3.17
C ALA A 132 -20.20 22.42 3.26
N THR A 133 -19.40 21.86 2.36
CA THR A 133 -18.96 20.48 2.43
C THR A 133 -17.71 20.52 3.29
N THR A 134 -17.84 20.05 4.53
CA THR A 134 -16.70 19.80 5.42
C THR A 134 -15.84 18.70 4.77
N GLU A 135 -15.07 19.04 3.74
CA GLU A 135 -14.14 18.12 3.12
C GLU A 135 -13.10 17.75 4.18
N VAL A 136 -12.98 16.44 4.42
CA VAL A 136 -11.96 15.91 5.32
C VAL A 136 -10.60 16.27 4.72
N PRO A 137 -9.66 16.84 5.51
CA PRO A 137 -8.35 17.21 4.99
C PRO A 137 -7.68 16.00 4.33
N PRO A 138 -7.10 16.18 3.13
CA PRO A 138 -6.43 15.09 2.44
C PRO A 138 -5.23 14.61 3.27
N VAL A 139 -4.99 13.30 3.27
CA VAL A 139 -3.98 12.67 4.11
C VAL A 139 -2.61 12.84 3.46
N PRO A 140 -1.59 13.41 4.13
CA PRO A 140 -0.26 13.45 3.55
C PRO A 140 0.27 12.04 3.32
N GLN A 141 0.77 11.72 2.13
CA GLN A 141 1.23 10.36 1.78
C GLN A 141 2.29 9.80 2.75
N LYS A 142 3.16 10.67 3.25
CA LYS A 142 4.19 10.32 4.25
C LYS A 142 3.59 9.72 5.52
N GLU A 143 2.35 10.09 5.88
CA GLU A 143 1.68 9.58 7.07
C GLU A 143 1.29 8.11 6.90
N LEU A 144 0.87 7.73 5.70
CA LEU A 144 0.58 6.33 5.38
C LEU A 144 1.84 5.47 5.46
N PHE A 145 2.93 5.90 4.80
CA PHE A 145 4.21 5.18 4.84
C PHE A 145 4.79 5.11 6.26
N TYR A 146 4.67 6.20 7.01
CA TYR A 146 5.10 6.22 8.41
C TYR A 146 4.29 5.23 9.25
N ALA A 147 2.96 5.25 9.14
CA ALA A 147 2.09 4.34 9.88
C ALA A 147 2.40 2.87 9.54
N GLU A 148 2.44 2.55 8.25
CA GLU A 148 2.74 1.20 7.76
C GLU A 148 4.12 0.73 8.22
N GLY A 149 5.16 1.54 8.02
CA GLY A 149 6.53 1.20 8.38
C GLY A 149 6.70 0.98 9.89
N ASN A 150 6.16 1.88 10.71
CA ASN A 150 6.20 1.78 12.17
C ASN A 150 5.44 0.54 12.67
N CYS A 151 4.26 0.27 12.11
CA CYS A 151 3.48 -0.94 12.42
C CYS A 151 4.21 -2.22 12.04
N SER A 152 4.78 -2.26 10.84
CA SER A 152 5.63 -3.37 10.39
C SER A 152 6.78 -3.59 11.38
N GLU A 153 7.58 -2.56 11.67
CA GLU A 153 8.73 -2.67 12.59
C GLU A 153 8.31 -3.18 13.97
N LYS A 154 7.27 -2.59 14.55
CA LYS A 154 6.72 -2.99 15.85
C LYS A 154 6.27 -4.45 15.87
N ILE A 155 5.59 -4.89 14.81
CA ILE A 155 5.08 -6.27 14.71
C ILE A 155 6.24 -7.24 14.54
N TYR A 156 7.19 -6.99 13.63
CA TYR A 156 8.35 -7.86 13.44
C TYR A 156 9.23 -7.96 14.69
N ALA A 157 9.45 -6.84 15.38
CA ALA A 157 10.15 -6.82 16.66
C ALA A 157 9.41 -7.66 17.72
N SER A 158 8.08 -7.60 17.75
CA SER A 158 7.25 -8.37 18.67
C SER A 158 7.15 -9.87 18.32
N THR A 159 7.25 -10.24 17.04
CA THR A 159 7.32 -11.63 16.59
C THR A 159 8.71 -12.26 16.70
N THR A 160 9.74 -11.49 17.07
CA THR A 160 11.08 -12.06 17.25
C THR A 160 11.20 -12.75 18.62
N GLN A 161 10.79 -14.03 18.71
CA GLN A 161 11.62 -15.17 19.20
C GLN A 161 10.88 -16.53 19.30
N ALA A 162 11.41 -17.54 18.61
CA ALA A 162 12.01 -18.75 19.18
C ALA A 162 12.97 -19.37 18.12
N PRO A 163 14.11 -19.99 18.50
CA PRO A 163 14.97 -20.67 17.54
C PRO A 163 14.15 -21.74 16.82
N THR A 164 14.23 -21.79 15.49
CA THR A 164 13.71 -22.92 14.74
C THR A 164 14.51 -24.15 15.16
N THR A 165 14.02 -24.90 16.15
CA THR A 165 14.42 -26.29 16.33
C THR A 165 14.07 -26.97 15.02
N LEU A 166 15.10 -27.22 14.24
CA LEU A 166 15.08 -28.04 13.04
C LEU A 166 14.41 -29.35 13.45
N SER A 167 13.16 -29.55 13.03
CA SER A 167 12.45 -30.81 13.27
C SER A 167 13.21 -31.86 12.48
N GLU A 168 13.92 -32.73 13.19
CA GLU A 168 14.60 -33.89 12.62
C GLU A 168 13.59 -34.65 11.75
N THR A 169 13.85 -34.70 10.45
CA THR A 169 13.08 -35.51 9.53
C THR A 169 13.28 -36.97 9.93
N ALA A 170 12.24 -37.59 10.50
CA ALA A 170 12.17 -39.02 10.65
C ALA A 170 12.24 -39.66 9.25
N VAL A 171 13.41 -40.19 8.90
CA VAL A 171 13.58 -41.06 7.75
C VAL A 171 12.96 -42.40 8.12
N GLU A 172 11.68 -42.58 7.81
CA GLU A 172 11.14 -43.93 7.63
C GLU A 172 11.73 -44.47 6.33
N ALA A 173 12.72 -45.35 6.48
CA ALA A 173 13.20 -46.20 5.41
C ALA A 173 12.07 -47.17 5.02
N ILE A 174 11.62 -47.06 3.78
CA ILE A 174 10.84 -48.10 3.10
C ILE A 174 11.71 -48.60 1.96
N GLU A 175 12.53 -49.63 2.22
CA GLU A 175 12.70 -50.86 1.43
C GLU A 175 13.63 -51.85 2.16
#